data_AF-A0A099S4N4-F1
#
_entry.id   AF-A0A099S4N4-F1
#
_cell.length_a   1.000
_cell.length_b   1.000
_cell.length_c   1.000
_cell.angle_alpha   90.00
_cell.angle_beta   90.00
_cell.angle_gamma   90.00
#
_symmetry.space_group_name_H-M   'P 1'
#
loop_
_entity.id
_entity.type
_entity.pdbx_description
1 polymer ?
#
loop_
_entity_poly.entity_id
_entity_poly.type
_entity_poly.pdbx_seq_one_letter_code
_entity_poly.pdbx_strand_id
1 'polypeptide(L)'
;MDKNDLLRKLPKIDEVLKDDKLNYALNNSCRIIVLEAVRKVIDSYREKILKKEIEDYSIEEIIEEILKEINKKSLSNLRKVINATGVIIHTNLGRSILCKEAIKNVMNVSESYSNLEYNLEKGLRGTRYEHIEELITKLTGAEAALVVNNNAAAVMLALNTLCNDKEAIVSRGELVEIGGSFRVPDVMKFSGAKLVDVGTTNRTHLYDYENYINENTGVLLKVHTSNFKILGFTESVPLEEMARLGDKYNIPVMEDIGSGTLIDFSKYGLSYEPTVQASIKKGIDIVTFSGDKMLGGPQAGIIVGKKKYIDEMKKNQLTRALRIDKMTLSALEGTLKMYQDENLAIEQIPTLHMILSDENIHEKRAYKLLEMLKKELDSSWKLKVDRDYSMVGGGSMPEEKISTYVVKIKNSIYKPIQLEGMLRKNEPPIIIRISRDEIIMDLRTIYDKDFEIIVEALKDK
;
A
#
# COMPACT_ATOMS: atom_id res chain seq x y z
N MET A 1 27.26 18.50 41.56
CA MET A 1 28.66 18.00 41.55
C MET A 1 29.51 18.90 40.67
N ASP A 2 30.84 18.99 40.86
CA ASP A 2 31.70 19.68 39.87
C ASP A 2 31.68 18.89 38.55
N LYS A 3 31.87 19.57 37.42
CA LYS A 3 31.93 18.96 36.07
C LYS A 3 32.94 17.83 36.00
N ASN A 4 34.08 17.99 36.69
CA ASN A 4 35.13 16.97 36.73
C ASN A 4 34.72 15.73 37.56
N ASP A 5 33.89 15.90 38.59
CA ASP A 5 33.38 14.80 39.41
C ASP A 5 32.36 13.97 38.61
N LEU A 6 31.48 14.63 37.86
CA LEU A 6 30.53 13.95 36.97
C LEU A 6 31.25 13.16 35.87
N LEU A 7 32.28 13.71 35.23
CA LEU A 7 33.05 12.98 34.21
C LEU A 7 33.77 11.75 34.78
N ARG A 8 34.24 11.81 36.03
CA ARG A 8 34.89 10.68 36.72
C ARG A 8 33.89 9.61 37.15
N LYS A 9 32.63 9.97 37.40
CA LYS A 9 31.54 9.04 37.76
C LYS A 9 31.05 8.24 36.55
N LEU A 10 31.44 8.57 35.31
CA LEU A 10 30.99 7.83 34.13
C LEU A 10 31.52 6.39 34.19
N PRO A 11 30.64 5.37 34.14
CA PRO A 11 31.07 4.00 34.31
C PRO A 11 31.90 3.55 33.11
N LYS A 12 32.88 2.67 33.36
CA LYS A 12 33.63 2.05 32.27
C LYS A 12 32.72 1.09 31.51
N ILE A 13 32.98 0.91 30.22
CA ILE A 13 32.22 -0.04 29.38
C ILE A 13 32.20 -1.43 30.04
N ASP A 14 33.32 -1.92 30.53
CA ASP A 14 33.41 -3.24 31.19
C ASP A 14 32.64 -3.33 32.52
N GLU A 15 32.39 -2.21 33.20
CA GLU A 15 31.58 -2.16 34.42
C GLU A 15 30.09 -2.21 34.06
N VAL A 16 29.69 -1.47 33.04
CA VAL A 16 28.31 -1.46 32.52
C VAL A 16 27.92 -2.83 31.99
N LEU A 17 28.82 -3.52 31.28
CA LEU A 17 28.56 -4.86 30.73
C LEU A 17 28.44 -5.96 31.79
N LYS A 18 28.79 -5.71 33.06
CA LYS A 18 28.60 -6.67 34.15
C LYS A 18 27.18 -6.66 34.71
N ASP A 19 26.37 -5.65 34.37
CA ASP A 19 24.97 -5.58 34.79
C ASP A 19 24.15 -6.74 34.20
N ASP A 20 23.28 -7.33 35.01
CA ASP A 20 22.48 -8.50 34.64
C ASP A 20 21.56 -8.22 33.44
N LYS A 21 21.01 -7.01 33.32
CA LYS A 21 20.13 -6.64 32.20
C LYS A 21 20.90 -6.56 30.88
N LEU A 22 22.14 -6.05 30.93
CA LEU A 22 22.99 -5.96 29.75
C LEU A 22 23.66 -7.28 29.39
N ASN A 23 23.96 -8.13 30.37
CA ASN A 23 24.35 -9.51 30.12
C ASN A 23 23.22 -10.30 29.44
N TYR A 24 21.97 -10.11 29.88
CA TYR A 24 20.82 -10.69 29.18
C TYR A 24 20.71 -10.17 27.74
N ALA A 25 20.90 -8.87 27.51
CA ALA A 25 20.91 -8.29 26.16
C ALA A 25 22.06 -8.84 25.29
N LEU A 26 23.26 -9.04 25.85
CA LEU A 26 24.39 -9.65 25.15
C LEU A 26 24.12 -11.09 24.70
N ASN A 27 23.33 -11.85 25.47
CA ASN A 27 22.98 -13.23 25.15
C ASN A 27 21.85 -13.35 24.13
N ASN A 28 21.00 -12.33 23.99
CA ASN A 28 19.82 -12.35 23.13
C ASN A 28 19.90 -11.41 21.93
N SER A 29 20.94 -10.57 21.84
CA SER A 29 21.15 -9.61 20.76
C SER A 29 22.57 -9.72 20.20
N CYS A 30 22.79 -9.15 19.00
CA CYS A 30 24.13 -9.09 18.44
C CYS A 30 25.06 -8.26 19.36
N ARG A 31 26.15 -8.86 19.84
CA ARG A 31 27.15 -8.20 20.71
C ARG A 31 27.64 -6.86 20.15
N ILE A 32 27.77 -6.73 18.83
CA ILE A 32 28.19 -5.49 18.17
C ILE A 32 27.18 -4.37 18.45
N ILE A 33 25.87 -4.64 18.32
CA ILE A 33 24.80 -3.67 18.58
C ILE A 33 24.87 -3.19 20.04
N VAL A 34 25.04 -4.13 20.98
CA VAL A 34 25.15 -3.83 22.41
C VAL A 34 26.34 -2.93 22.70
N LEU A 35 27.54 -3.27 22.20
CA LEU A 35 28.75 -2.47 22.41
C LEU A 35 28.65 -1.07 21.80
N GLU A 36 28.08 -0.95 20.60
CA GLU A 36 27.86 0.36 19.98
C GLU A 36 26.84 1.21 20.75
N ALA A 37 25.77 0.60 21.26
CA ALA A 37 24.78 1.31 22.09
C ALA A 37 25.41 1.81 23.40
N VAL A 38 26.18 0.96 24.09
CA VAL A 38 26.92 1.33 25.30
C VAL A 38 27.84 2.52 25.03
N ARG A 39 28.66 2.45 23.97
CA ARG A 39 29.57 3.55 23.58
C ARG A 39 28.79 4.84 23.30
N LYS A 40 27.76 4.75 22.46
CA LYS A 40 26.96 5.92 22.06
C LYS A 40 26.31 6.61 23.25
N VAL A 41 25.72 5.86 24.19
CA VAL A 41 25.07 6.45 25.37
C VAL A 41 26.10 7.07 26.31
N ILE A 42 27.20 6.37 26.60
CA ILE A 42 28.28 6.93 27.46
C ILE A 42 28.86 8.21 26.82
N ASP A 43 29.08 8.22 25.50
CA ASP A 43 29.58 9.39 24.78
C ASP A 43 28.56 10.54 24.82
N SER A 44 27.26 10.26 24.68
CA SER A 44 26.17 11.23 24.83
C SER A 44 26.14 11.86 26.23
N TYR A 45 26.23 11.06 27.29
CA TYR A 45 26.33 11.59 28.65
C TYR A 45 27.60 12.44 28.83
N ARG A 46 28.74 12.00 28.28
CA ARG A 46 29.98 12.78 28.31
C ARG A 46 29.80 14.15 27.65
N GLU A 47 29.18 14.21 26.48
CA GLU A 47 28.91 15.49 25.80
C GLU A 47 27.96 16.40 26.58
N LYS A 48 26.87 15.86 27.11
CA LYS A 48 25.90 16.63 27.90
C LYS A 48 26.54 17.20 29.19
N ILE A 49 27.39 16.43 29.88
CA ILE A 49 28.18 16.91 31.03
C ILE A 49 29.15 18.02 30.61
N LEU A 50 29.83 17.86 29.45
CA LEU A 50 30.75 18.87 28.94
C LEU A 50 30.05 20.21 28.66
N LYS A 51 28.81 20.17 28.15
CA LYS A 51 27.94 21.32 27.88
C LYS A 51 27.19 21.85 29.12
N LYS A 52 27.31 21.19 30.27
CA LYS A 52 26.56 21.49 31.51
C LYS A 52 25.04 21.37 31.35
N GLU A 53 24.59 20.44 30.52
CA GLU A 53 23.16 20.13 30.31
C GLU A 53 22.61 19.14 31.34
N ILE A 54 23.48 18.48 32.12
CA ILE A 54 23.10 17.56 33.21
C ILE A 54 23.87 17.93 34.48
N GLU A 55 23.19 17.90 35.62
CA GLU A 55 23.75 18.23 36.94
C GLU A 55 24.03 16.99 37.81
N ASP A 56 23.37 15.86 37.52
CA ASP A 56 23.59 14.53 38.12
C ASP A 56 22.99 13.43 37.22
N TYR A 57 23.39 12.18 37.45
CA TYR A 57 22.81 10.97 36.85
C TYR A 57 23.13 9.72 37.69
N SER A 58 22.35 8.66 37.52
CA SER A 58 22.59 7.32 38.08
C SER A 58 23.14 6.34 37.04
N ILE A 59 23.77 5.25 37.52
CA ILE A 59 24.24 4.19 36.61
C ILE A 59 23.03 3.46 36.02
N GLU A 60 21.96 3.30 36.80
CA GLU A 60 20.69 2.73 36.38
C GLU A 60 20.07 3.50 35.21
N GLU A 61 20.08 4.84 35.24
CA GLU A 61 19.62 5.68 34.12
C GLU A 61 20.43 5.44 32.84
N ILE A 62 21.76 5.32 32.96
CA ILE A 62 22.63 4.99 31.81
C ILE A 62 22.29 3.60 31.27
N ILE A 63 22.13 2.60 32.14
CA ILE A 63 21.76 1.24 31.73
C ILE A 63 20.40 1.23 31.01
N GLU A 64 19.41 1.94 31.54
CA GLU A 64 18.10 2.07 30.89
C GLU A 64 18.18 2.76 29.53
N GLU A 65 18.97 3.83 29.40
CA GLU A 65 19.21 4.47 28.10
C GLU A 65 19.93 3.54 27.11
N ILE A 66 20.88 2.74 27.58
CA ILE A 66 21.56 1.73 26.76
C ILE A 66 20.57 0.68 26.27
N LEU A 67 19.73 0.13 27.15
CA LEU A 67 18.70 -0.84 26.77
C LEU A 67 17.72 -0.25 25.76
N LYS A 68 17.31 1.01 25.93
CA LYS A 68 16.49 1.74 24.95
C LYS A 68 17.19 1.88 23.60
N GLU A 69 18.48 2.21 23.58
CA GLU A 69 19.26 2.33 22.35
C GLU A 69 19.51 0.98 21.68
N ILE A 70 19.72 -0.10 22.45
CA ILE A 70 19.80 -1.48 21.94
C ILE A 70 18.50 -1.86 21.27
N ASN A 71 17.37 -1.70 21.96
CA ASN A 71 16.05 -2.00 21.41
C ASN A 71 15.82 -1.21 20.12
N LYS A 72 16.09 0.10 20.13
CA LYS A 72 15.98 0.97 18.96
C LYS A 72 16.83 0.50 17.77
N LYS A 73 18.04 -0.01 18.01
CA LYS A 73 18.91 -0.56 16.95
C LYS A 73 18.52 -1.96 16.50
N SER A 74 17.89 -2.74 17.37
CA SER A 74 17.38 -4.08 17.06
C SER A 74 16.05 -4.04 16.29
N LEU A 75 15.33 -2.90 16.31
CA LEU A 75 14.11 -2.73 15.52
C LEU A 75 14.40 -2.70 14.02
N SER A 76 13.57 -3.41 13.26
CA SER A 76 13.55 -3.30 11.79
C SER A 76 13.19 -1.88 11.35
N ASN A 77 13.91 -1.38 10.34
CA ASN A 77 13.60 -0.08 9.71
C ASN A 77 12.17 -0.06 9.15
N LEU A 78 11.75 -1.16 8.50
CA LEU A 78 10.37 -1.40 8.12
C LEU A 78 9.66 -2.11 9.27
N ARG A 79 8.60 -1.50 9.79
CA ARG A 79 7.88 -1.98 10.97
C ARG A 79 6.40 -1.75 10.85
N LYS A 80 5.63 -2.53 11.62
CA LYS A 80 4.19 -2.34 11.78
C LYS A 80 3.92 -0.93 12.32
N VAL A 81 2.87 -0.31 11.80
CA VAL A 81 2.27 0.92 12.31
C VAL A 81 0.77 0.70 12.54
N ILE A 82 0.17 1.47 13.43
CA ILE A 82 -1.28 1.54 13.61
C ILE A 82 -1.79 2.71 12.76
N ASN A 83 -2.65 2.42 11.79
CA ASN A 83 -3.27 3.42 10.94
C ASN A 83 -4.58 3.91 11.58
N ALA A 84 -4.57 5.12 12.14
CA ALA A 84 -5.74 5.79 12.69
C ALA A 84 -6.20 6.98 11.83
N THR A 85 -5.73 7.07 10.58
CA THR A 85 -6.01 8.19 9.68
C THR A 85 -7.37 8.11 8.98
N GLY A 86 -7.93 6.90 8.85
CA GLY A 86 -9.13 6.68 8.05
C GLY A 86 -8.88 6.59 6.54
N VAL A 87 -7.61 6.59 6.12
CA VAL A 87 -7.24 6.34 4.72
C VAL A 87 -6.94 4.86 4.56
N ILE A 88 -7.75 4.14 3.78
CA ILE A 88 -7.69 2.68 3.68
C ILE A 88 -6.49 2.25 2.83
N ILE A 89 -6.46 2.67 1.56
CA ILE A 89 -5.34 2.43 0.64
C ILE A 89 -4.35 3.59 0.82
N HIS A 90 -3.60 3.52 1.93
CA HIS A 90 -2.64 4.54 2.29
C HIS A 90 -1.28 4.26 1.63
N THR A 91 -0.93 5.04 0.60
CA THR A 91 0.32 4.86 -0.17
C THR A 91 1.57 4.85 0.71
N ASN A 92 1.68 5.78 1.66
CA ASN A 92 2.83 5.83 2.58
C ASN A 92 2.89 4.70 3.60
N LEU A 93 1.76 4.03 3.91
CA LEU A 93 1.68 2.97 4.93
C LEU A 93 1.58 1.57 4.32
N GLY A 94 1.87 1.42 3.02
CA GLY A 94 1.95 0.13 2.35
C GLY A 94 0.69 -0.32 1.60
N ARG A 95 -0.27 0.58 1.35
CA ARG A 95 -1.51 0.31 0.59
C ARG A 95 -2.37 -0.79 1.23
N SER A 96 -2.57 -1.91 0.53
CA SER A 96 -3.47 -2.99 0.92
C SER A 96 -2.88 -3.95 1.96
N ILE A 97 -3.75 -4.46 2.83
CA ILE A 97 -3.39 -5.43 3.86
C ILE A 97 -3.75 -6.82 3.35
N LEU A 98 -2.82 -7.76 3.45
CA LEU A 98 -3.03 -9.15 3.03
C LEU A 98 -4.05 -9.86 3.93
N CYS A 99 -4.90 -10.69 3.31
CA CYS A 99 -5.77 -11.60 4.05
C CYS A 99 -4.94 -12.72 4.73
N LYS A 100 -5.53 -13.40 5.71
CA LYS A 100 -4.87 -14.49 6.44
C LYS A 100 -4.40 -15.62 5.51
N GLU A 101 -5.20 -15.95 4.50
CA GLU A 101 -4.87 -17.01 3.54
C GLU A 101 -3.65 -16.64 2.69
N ALA A 102 -3.55 -15.39 2.24
CA ALA A 102 -2.38 -14.87 1.53
C ALA A 102 -1.11 -14.96 2.40
N ILE A 103 -1.17 -14.54 3.67
CA ILE A 103 -0.04 -14.62 4.61
C ILE A 103 0.37 -16.07 4.84
N LYS A 104 -0.60 -16.95 5.08
CA LYS A 104 -0.37 -18.40 5.27
C LYS A 104 0.35 -19.01 4.07
N ASN A 105 -0.09 -18.70 2.85
CA ASN A 105 0.56 -19.19 1.64
C ASN A 105 2.00 -18.71 1.52
N VAL A 106 2.27 -17.42 1.81
CA VAL A 106 3.63 -16.87 1.82
C VAL A 106 4.53 -17.61 2.80
N MET A 107 4.07 -17.82 4.04
CA MET A 107 4.85 -18.56 5.05
C MET A 107 5.17 -19.98 4.56
N ASN A 108 4.14 -20.71 4.11
CA ASN A 108 4.28 -22.10 3.63
C ASN A 108 5.31 -22.22 2.49
N VAL A 109 5.26 -21.34 1.47
CA VAL A 109 6.19 -21.43 0.32
C VAL A 109 7.57 -20.86 0.64
N SER A 110 7.72 -20.08 1.71
CA SER A 110 8.97 -19.42 2.08
C SER A 110 9.79 -20.25 3.05
N GLU A 111 9.15 -21.07 3.88
CA GLU A 111 9.79 -21.97 4.84
C GLU A 111 10.43 -23.21 4.19
N SER A 112 10.09 -23.52 2.93
CA SER A 112 10.63 -24.69 2.22
C SER A 112 10.79 -24.47 0.70
N TYR A 113 11.32 -25.50 0.02
CA TYR A 113 11.25 -25.59 -1.43
C TYR A 113 9.79 -25.67 -1.90
N SER A 114 9.54 -25.25 -3.14
CA SER A 114 8.20 -25.22 -3.74
C SER A 114 8.25 -25.63 -5.20
N ASN A 115 7.09 -25.97 -5.76
CA ASN A 115 6.89 -26.27 -7.17
C ASN A 115 6.80 -25.01 -8.05
N LEU A 116 7.46 -23.91 -7.65
CA LEU A 116 7.35 -22.58 -8.28
C LEU A 116 7.53 -22.61 -9.80
N GLU A 117 8.53 -23.35 -10.31
CA GLU A 117 8.76 -23.55 -11.75
C GLU A 117 8.88 -25.05 -12.08
N TYR A 118 8.15 -25.89 -11.35
CA TYR A 118 8.18 -27.35 -11.52
C TYR A 118 6.76 -27.90 -11.62
N ASN A 119 6.44 -28.55 -12.73
CA ASN A 119 5.15 -29.18 -12.94
C ASN A 119 5.16 -30.57 -12.29
N LEU A 120 4.35 -30.77 -11.25
CA LEU A 120 4.33 -32.01 -10.46
C LEU A 120 3.81 -33.20 -11.27
N GLU A 121 2.79 -33.00 -12.12
CA GLU A 121 2.20 -34.05 -12.96
C GLU A 121 3.16 -34.56 -14.03
N LYS A 122 3.90 -33.64 -14.67
CA LYS A 122 4.81 -33.96 -15.77
C LYS A 122 6.25 -34.26 -15.32
N GLY A 123 6.61 -33.92 -14.08
CA GLY A 123 7.96 -34.10 -13.54
C GLY A 123 9.04 -33.28 -14.27
N LEU A 124 8.70 -32.07 -14.75
CA LEU A 124 9.61 -31.23 -15.54
C LEU A 124 9.42 -29.74 -15.27
N ARG A 125 10.35 -28.92 -15.78
CA ARG A 125 10.29 -27.45 -15.61
C ARG A 125 8.99 -26.89 -16.18
N GLY A 126 8.21 -26.23 -15.33
CA GLY A 126 6.99 -25.51 -15.69
C GLY A 126 7.18 -24.00 -15.70
N THR A 127 6.10 -23.26 -15.93
CA THR A 127 6.08 -21.81 -15.77
C THR A 127 5.35 -21.43 -14.49
N ARG A 128 5.90 -20.48 -13.73
CA ARG A 128 5.28 -20.00 -12.49
C ARG A 128 3.91 -19.35 -12.69
N TYR A 129 3.62 -18.89 -13.90
CA TYR A 129 2.35 -18.21 -14.22
C TYR A 129 1.16 -19.19 -14.26
N GLU A 130 1.41 -20.49 -14.52
CA GLU A 130 0.37 -21.53 -14.53
C GLU A 130 -0.40 -21.59 -13.20
N HIS A 131 0.26 -21.31 -12.07
CA HIS A 131 -0.34 -21.41 -10.73
C HIS A 131 -1.51 -20.44 -10.49
N ILE A 132 -1.58 -19.32 -11.23
CA ILE A 132 -2.57 -18.27 -11.01
C ILE A 132 -3.38 -17.90 -12.26
N GLU A 133 -2.92 -18.27 -13.45
CA GLU A 133 -3.55 -17.88 -14.70
C GLU A 133 -5.01 -18.37 -14.78
N GLU A 134 -5.26 -19.64 -14.46
CA GLU A 134 -6.62 -20.20 -14.45
C GLU A 134 -7.56 -19.46 -13.50
N LEU A 135 -7.07 -19.10 -12.32
CA LEU A 135 -7.87 -18.39 -11.33
C LEU A 135 -8.19 -16.97 -11.81
N ILE A 136 -7.22 -16.27 -12.37
CA ILE A 136 -7.41 -14.91 -12.91
C ILE A 136 -8.39 -14.94 -14.09
N THR A 137 -8.23 -15.85 -15.04
CA THR A 137 -9.13 -15.93 -16.22
C THR A 137 -10.55 -16.29 -15.79
N LYS A 138 -10.73 -17.21 -14.83
CA LYS A 138 -12.04 -17.55 -14.27
C LYS A 138 -12.72 -16.35 -13.61
N LEU A 139 -11.98 -15.54 -12.85
CA LEU A 139 -12.53 -14.37 -12.15
C LEU A 139 -12.80 -13.19 -13.09
N THR A 140 -11.98 -13.03 -14.13
CA THR A 140 -12.04 -11.86 -15.03
C THR A 140 -12.87 -12.08 -16.29
N GLY A 141 -13.02 -13.34 -16.72
CA GLY A 141 -13.60 -13.70 -18.01
C GLY A 141 -12.65 -13.51 -19.21
N ALA A 142 -11.37 -13.18 -18.96
CA ALA A 142 -10.37 -13.05 -20.01
C ALA A 142 -9.90 -14.41 -20.54
N GLU A 143 -9.34 -14.43 -21.76
CA GLU A 143 -8.83 -15.66 -22.39
C GLU A 143 -7.50 -16.12 -21.78
N ALA A 144 -6.66 -15.18 -21.35
CA ALA A 144 -5.36 -15.45 -20.75
C ALA A 144 -4.96 -14.35 -19.76
N ALA A 145 -3.97 -14.65 -18.93
CA ALA A 145 -3.43 -13.72 -17.95
C ALA A 145 -1.91 -13.81 -17.82
N LEU A 146 -1.30 -12.70 -17.40
CA LEU A 146 0.10 -12.60 -17.03
C LEU A 146 0.24 -11.68 -15.82
N VAL A 147 1.19 -12.00 -14.93
CA VAL A 147 1.48 -11.15 -13.77
C VAL A 147 2.95 -10.79 -13.72
N VAL A 148 3.21 -9.51 -13.52
CA VAL A 148 4.53 -8.89 -13.40
C VAL A 148 4.64 -8.11 -12.09
N ASN A 149 5.80 -7.50 -11.84
CA ASN A 149 6.15 -6.86 -10.57
C ASN A 149 5.11 -5.85 -10.05
N ASN A 150 4.63 -4.93 -10.89
CA ASN A 150 3.63 -3.92 -10.54
C ASN A 150 2.92 -3.42 -11.81
N ASN A 151 1.86 -2.61 -11.66
CA ASN A 151 1.10 -2.14 -12.83
C ASN A 151 1.91 -1.26 -13.78
N ALA A 152 2.90 -0.50 -13.28
CA ALA A 152 3.81 0.25 -14.14
C ALA A 152 4.59 -0.68 -15.09
N ALA A 153 5.07 -1.80 -14.57
CA ALA A 153 5.70 -2.86 -15.35
C ALA A 153 4.72 -3.53 -16.32
N ALA A 154 3.45 -3.68 -15.94
CA ALA A 154 2.40 -4.23 -16.80
C ALA A 154 2.17 -3.34 -18.03
N VAL A 155 1.99 -2.03 -17.81
CA VAL A 155 1.84 -1.05 -18.89
C VAL A 155 3.09 -1.01 -19.77
N MET A 156 4.28 -0.95 -19.16
CA MET A 156 5.54 -0.95 -19.90
C MET A 156 5.71 -2.19 -20.77
N LEU A 157 5.41 -3.38 -20.24
CA LEU A 157 5.53 -4.65 -20.97
C LEU A 157 4.53 -4.72 -22.14
N ALA A 158 3.28 -4.33 -21.89
CA ALA A 158 2.25 -4.35 -22.91
C ALA A 158 2.60 -3.40 -24.06
N LEU A 159 2.97 -2.15 -23.73
CA LEU A 159 3.37 -1.17 -24.74
C LEU A 159 4.66 -1.56 -25.45
N ASN A 160 5.66 -2.11 -24.77
CA ASN A 160 6.88 -2.54 -25.45
C ASN A 160 6.60 -3.69 -26.42
N THR A 161 5.74 -4.62 -26.03
CA THR A 161 5.39 -5.77 -26.88
C THR A 161 4.63 -5.34 -28.13
N LEU A 162 3.66 -4.43 -27.99
CA LEU A 162 2.77 -4.02 -29.09
C LEU A 162 3.30 -2.85 -29.91
N CYS A 163 4.08 -1.98 -29.28
CA CYS A 163 4.40 -0.64 -29.78
C CYS A 163 5.89 -0.33 -29.86
N ASN A 164 6.80 -1.29 -29.77
CA ASN A 164 8.23 -0.99 -30.00
C ASN A 164 8.43 -0.36 -31.39
N ASP A 165 8.91 0.88 -31.44
CA ASP A 165 9.05 1.73 -32.63
C ASP A 165 7.74 2.13 -33.34
N LYS A 166 6.59 1.81 -32.74
CA LYS A 166 5.23 2.11 -33.20
C LYS A 166 4.52 3.12 -32.29
N GLU A 167 3.37 3.60 -32.73
CA GLU A 167 2.60 4.64 -32.05
C GLU A 167 1.56 4.06 -31.08
N ALA A 168 1.49 4.65 -29.90
CA ALA A 168 0.43 4.43 -28.93
C ALA A 168 -0.42 5.69 -28.83
N ILE A 169 -1.66 5.61 -29.34
CA ILE A 169 -2.59 6.74 -29.36
C ILE A 169 -3.36 6.78 -28.04
N VAL A 170 -3.35 7.92 -27.35
CA VAL A 170 -3.99 8.10 -26.03
C VAL A 170 -4.60 9.48 -25.90
N SER A 171 -5.68 9.62 -25.14
CA SER A 171 -6.28 10.91 -24.84
C SER A 171 -5.32 11.78 -24.01
N ARG A 172 -5.20 13.07 -24.37
CA ARG A 172 -4.38 14.05 -23.61
C ARG A 172 -4.84 14.18 -22.15
N GLY A 173 -6.14 14.06 -21.89
CA GLY A 173 -6.72 14.07 -20.54
C GLY A 173 -6.36 12.85 -19.68
N GLU A 174 -5.80 11.81 -20.29
CA GLU A 174 -5.48 10.52 -19.65
C GLU A 174 -3.97 10.36 -19.40
N LEU A 175 -3.15 11.38 -19.68
CA LEU A 175 -1.72 11.41 -19.38
C LEU A 175 -1.46 11.73 -17.91
N VAL A 176 -1.65 10.72 -17.06
CA VAL A 176 -1.67 10.88 -15.60
C VAL A 176 -0.29 10.74 -14.94
N GLU A 177 -0.12 11.44 -13.81
CA GLU A 177 0.96 11.20 -12.83
C GLU A 177 0.34 10.57 -11.58
N ILE A 178 0.78 9.37 -11.20
CA ILE A 178 0.24 8.62 -10.06
C ILE A 178 1.32 8.47 -8.99
N GLY A 179 1.01 8.93 -7.77
CA GLY A 179 1.98 8.95 -6.68
C GLY A 179 3.03 10.05 -6.88
N GLY A 180 4.30 9.74 -6.62
CA GLY A 180 5.39 10.73 -6.69
C GLY A 180 6.43 10.53 -7.81
N SER A 181 6.33 9.47 -8.60
CA SER A 181 7.34 9.16 -9.63
C SER A 181 6.84 8.38 -10.85
N PHE A 182 5.59 7.91 -10.86
CA PHE A 182 5.03 7.24 -12.03
C PHE A 182 4.29 8.25 -12.89
N ARG A 183 4.75 8.41 -14.13
CA ARG A 183 4.14 9.25 -15.16
C ARG A 183 3.89 8.40 -16.39
N VAL A 184 2.65 8.33 -16.84
CA VAL A 184 2.29 7.57 -18.05
C VAL A 184 3.18 7.96 -19.25
N PRO A 185 3.43 9.24 -19.55
CA PRO A 185 4.32 9.63 -20.64
C PRO A 185 5.74 9.05 -20.53
N ASP A 186 6.30 9.02 -19.32
CA ASP A 186 7.66 8.50 -19.11
C ASP A 186 7.69 6.98 -19.28
N VAL A 187 6.68 6.26 -18.78
CA VAL A 187 6.56 4.80 -18.95
C VAL A 187 6.36 4.42 -20.42
N MET A 188 5.57 5.19 -21.16
CA MET A 188 5.40 5.02 -22.61
C MET A 188 6.73 5.24 -23.35
N LYS A 189 7.50 6.25 -22.96
CA LYS A 189 8.83 6.49 -23.53
C LYS A 189 9.80 5.34 -23.24
N PHE A 190 9.81 4.82 -22.00
CA PHE A 190 10.67 3.70 -21.62
C PHE A 190 10.28 2.38 -22.29
N SER A 191 9.01 2.22 -22.68
CA SER A 191 8.56 1.03 -23.40
C SER A 191 9.00 1.02 -24.87
N GLY A 192 9.55 2.12 -25.40
CA GLY A 192 9.88 2.25 -26.82
C GLY A 192 8.67 2.62 -27.69
N ALA A 193 7.52 2.89 -27.08
CA ALA A 193 6.35 3.41 -27.78
C ALA A 193 6.49 4.90 -28.09
N LYS A 194 6.04 5.30 -29.28
CA LYS A 194 5.87 6.71 -29.64
C LYS A 194 4.52 7.18 -29.12
N LEU A 195 4.53 8.05 -28.11
CA LEU A 195 3.32 8.66 -27.58
C LEU A 195 2.68 9.58 -28.64
N VAL A 196 1.42 9.32 -28.97
CA VAL A 196 0.56 10.20 -29.79
C VAL A 196 -0.63 10.61 -28.94
N ASP A 197 -0.62 11.82 -28.39
CA ASP A 197 -1.72 12.34 -27.60
C ASP A 197 -2.77 13.07 -28.46
N VAL A 198 -4.04 12.75 -28.24
CA VAL A 198 -5.17 13.26 -29.04
C VAL A 198 -6.22 13.95 -28.17
N GLY A 199 -7.11 14.71 -28.80
CA GLY A 199 -8.16 15.46 -28.12
C GLY A 199 -7.61 16.59 -27.24
N THR A 200 -8.33 16.89 -26.16
CA THR A 200 -7.97 17.94 -25.20
C THR A 200 -7.97 17.40 -23.77
N THR A 201 -7.51 18.20 -22.81
CA THR A 201 -7.44 17.79 -21.40
C THR A 201 -8.80 17.36 -20.84
N ASN A 202 -9.86 18.10 -21.16
CA ASN A 202 -11.19 17.86 -20.62
C ASN A 202 -12.12 17.10 -21.57
N ARG A 203 -11.91 17.20 -22.89
CA ARG A 203 -12.79 16.57 -23.90
C ARG A 203 -12.00 15.83 -24.95
N THR A 204 -12.32 14.55 -25.13
CA THR A 204 -11.80 13.71 -26.20
C THR A 204 -12.95 12.93 -26.82
N HIS A 205 -13.04 12.97 -28.13
CA HIS A 205 -14.05 12.30 -28.94
C HIS A 205 -13.47 11.14 -29.74
N LEU A 206 -14.32 10.26 -30.27
CA LEU A 206 -13.88 9.10 -31.05
C LEU A 206 -13.07 9.51 -32.29
N TYR A 207 -13.47 10.60 -32.96
CA TYR A 207 -12.77 11.09 -34.16
C TYR A 207 -11.35 11.57 -33.85
N ASP A 208 -11.06 11.99 -32.60
CA ASP A 208 -9.72 12.40 -32.20
C ASP A 208 -8.75 11.21 -32.24
N TYR A 209 -9.23 10.01 -31.88
CA TYR A 209 -8.45 8.78 -32.06
C TYR A 209 -8.37 8.38 -33.52
N GLU A 210 -9.52 8.31 -34.22
CA GLU A 210 -9.61 7.79 -35.59
C GLU A 210 -8.74 8.58 -36.58
N ASN A 211 -8.68 9.91 -36.45
CA ASN A 211 -7.91 10.78 -37.34
C ASN A 211 -6.39 10.59 -37.26
N TYR A 212 -5.89 9.98 -36.17
CA TYR A 212 -4.46 9.75 -35.96
C TYR A 212 -4.02 8.32 -36.26
N ILE A 213 -4.96 7.44 -36.62
CA ILE A 213 -4.63 6.06 -37.01
C ILE A 213 -3.88 6.06 -38.34
N ASN A 214 -2.73 5.36 -38.37
CA ASN A 214 -1.91 5.16 -39.54
C ASN A 214 -1.19 3.79 -39.48
N GLU A 215 -0.33 3.50 -40.46
CA GLU A 215 0.39 2.22 -40.57
C GLU A 215 1.36 1.94 -39.41
N ASN A 216 1.76 2.96 -38.66
CA ASN A 216 2.64 2.85 -37.50
C ASN A 216 1.86 2.69 -36.18
N THR A 217 0.52 2.77 -36.19
CA THR A 217 -0.29 2.62 -34.97
C THR A 217 -0.20 1.19 -34.44
N GLY A 218 0.31 1.04 -33.22
CA GLY A 218 0.46 -0.23 -32.53
C GLY A 218 -0.66 -0.54 -31.53
N VAL A 219 -1.21 0.49 -30.86
CA VAL A 219 -2.28 0.32 -29.87
C VAL A 219 -3.13 1.58 -29.74
N LEU A 220 -4.42 1.39 -29.46
CA LEU A 220 -5.29 2.43 -28.91
C LEU A 220 -5.31 2.28 -27.39
N LEU A 221 -4.73 3.26 -26.69
CA LEU A 221 -4.59 3.23 -25.23
C LEU A 221 -5.67 4.10 -24.58
N LYS A 222 -6.28 3.55 -23.54
CA LYS A 222 -7.14 4.26 -22.60
C LYS A 222 -6.59 4.11 -21.19
N VAL A 223 -6.49 5.22 -20.45
CA VAL A 223 -5.99 5.21 -19.07
C VAL A 223 -7.04 5.78 -18.12
N HIS A 224 -7.37 5.03 -17.07
CA HIS A 224 -8.30 5.47 -16.05
C HIS A 224 -7.68 6.53 -15.13
N THR A 225 -8.38 7.65 -14.93
CA THR A 225 -7.97 8.73 -14.02
C THR A 225 -8.23 8.33 -12.56
N SER A 226 -7.48 7.34 -12.06
CA SER A 226 -7.69 6.72 -10.74
C SER A 226 -7.29 7.60 -9.55
N ASN A 227 -6.60 8.73 -9.75
CA ASN A 227 -6.10 9.57 -8.67
C ASN A 227 -6.53 11.04 -8.75
N PHE A 228 -7.31 11.41 -9.77
CA PHE A 228 -7.96 12.72 -9.86
C PHE A 228 -9.24 12.64 -10.70
N LYS A 229 -10.07 13.67 -10.62
CA LYS A 229 -11.23 13.87 -11.49
C LYS A 229 -11.16 15.25 -12.12
N ILE A 230 -11.61 15.37 -13.37
CA ILE A 230 -11.85 16.66 -14.03
C ILE A 230 -13.36 16.94 -13.89
N LEU A 231 -13.72 18.12 -13.39
CA LEU A 231 -15.11 18.53 -13.22
C LEU A 231 -15.48 19.63 -14.22
N GLY A 232 -16.75 19.70 -14.61
CA GLY A 232 -17.28 20.69 -15.56
C GLY A 232 -17.58 20.09 -16.94
N PHE A 233 -17.21 20.78 -18.01
CA PHE A 233 -17.41 20.30 -19.38
C PHE A 233 -16.37 19.24 -19.75
N THR A 234 -16.71 17.98 -19.46
CA THR A 234 -15.83 16.84 -19.72
C THR A 234 -16.45 15.83 -20.67
N GLU A 235 -15.62 15.19 -21.49
CA GLU A 235 -16.06 14.17 -22.43
C GLU A 235 -14.95 13.12 -22.60
N SER A 236 -15.34 11.84 -22.60
CA SER A 236 -14.42 10.73 -22.79
C SER A 236 -15.06 9.66 -23.65
N VAL A 237 -14.25 9.02 -24.49
CA VAL A 237 -14.73 7.99 -25.43
C VAL A 237 -15.15 6.73 -24.65
N PRO A 238 -16.38 6.21 -24.87
CA PRO A 238 -16.83 4.94 -24.30
C PRO A 238 -15.95 3.76 -24.76
N LEU A 239 -15.74 2.79 -23.87
CA LEU A 239 -14.91 1.60 -24.14
C LEU A 239 -15.44 0.78 -25.33
N GLU A 240 -16.76 0.66 -25.46
CA GLU A 240 -17.42 -0.08 -26.54
C GLU A 240 -17.16 0.57 -27.91
N GLU A 241 -17.05 1.90 -27.96
CA GLU A 241 -16.71 2.62 -29.19
C GLU A 241 -15.22 2.46 -29.52
N MET A 242 -14.35 2.50 -28.50
CA MET A 242 -12.93 2.20 -28.65
C MET A 242 -12.71 0.79 -29.20
N ALA A 243 -13.38 -0.22 -28.64
CA ALA A 243 -13.31 -1.61 -29.09
C ALA A 243 -13.73 -1.75 -30.56
N ARG A 244 -14.85 -1.14 -30.96
CA ARG A 244 -15.31 -1.14 -32.37
C ARG A 244 -14.31 -0.45 -33.30
N LEU A 245 -13.68 0.63 -32.86
CA LEU A 245 -12.64 1.32 -33.63
C LEU A 245 -11.41 0.43 -33.80
N GLY A 246 -10.97 -0.24 -32.73
CA GLY A 246 -9.88 -1.22 -32.78
C GLY A 246 -10.17 -2.36 -33.75
N ASP A 247 -11.38 -2.93 -33.72
CA ASP A 247 -11.80 -3.98 -34.65
C ASP A 247 -11.84 -3.48 -36.11
N LYS A 248 -12.35 -2.26 -36.36
CA LYS A 248 -12.43 -1.65 -37.69
C LYS A 248 -11.05 -1.53 -38.36
N TYR A 249 -10.02 -1.18 -37.59
CA TYR A 249 -8.65 -0.97 -38.09
C TYR A 249 -7.70 -2.14 -37.78
N ASN A 250 -8.19 -3.19 -37.13
CA ASN A 250 -7.39 -4.33 -36.66
C ASN A 250 -6.21 -3.91 -35.76
N ILE A 251 -6.47 -3.01 -34.81
CA ILE A 251 -5.50 -2.48 -33.84
C ILE A 251 -5.98 -2.87 -32.43
N PRO A 252 -5.10 -3.41 -31.55
CA PRO A 252 -5.50 -3.71 -30.18
C PRO A 252 -5.91 -2.46 -29.40
N VAL A 253 -6.93 -2.63 -28.56
CA VAL A 253 -7.32 -1.65 -27.54
C VAL A 253 -6.84 -2.12 -26.18
N MET A 254 -6.05 -1.26 -25.54
CA MET A 254 -5.53 -1.50 -24.19
C MET A 254 -6.15 -0.50 -23.21
N GLU A 255 -6.63 -1.01 -22.07
CA GLU A 255 -7.07 -0.19 -20.95
C GLU A 255 -6.15 -0.39 -19.73
N ASP A 256 -5.60 0.69 -19.20
CA ASP A 256 -5.02 0.71 -17.86
C ASP A 256 -6.06 1.21 -16.86
N ILE A 257 -6.69 0.27 -16.14
CA ILE A 257 -7.65 0.58 -15.08
C ILE A 257 -6.92 1.08 -13.83
N GLY A 258 -5.71 0.54 -13.58
CA GLY A 258 -4.89 0.90 -12.43
C GLY A 258 -5.41 0.42 -11.08
N SER A 259 -6.69 0.64 -10.74
CA SER A 259 -7.30 0.40 -9.41
C SER A 259 -7.46 -1.09 -9.06
N GLY A 260 -7.66 -1.96 -10.05
CA GLY A 260 -7.75 -3.41 -9.85
C GLY A 260 -9.04 -3.87 -9.20
N THR A 261 -10.13 -3.16 -9.44
CA THR A 261 -11.44 -3.46 -8.88
C THR A 261 -12.06 -4.70 -9.55
N LEU A 262 -12.42 -5.71 -8.74
CA LEU A 262 -13.17 -6.89 -9.20
C LEU A 262 -14.63 -6.91 -8.72
N ILE A 263 -14.94 -6.17 -7.65
CA ILE A 263 -16.28 -6.07 -7.06
C ILE A 263 -16.85 -4.71 -7.39
N ASP A 264 -18.08 -4.69 -7.89
CA ASP A 264 -18.79 -3.45 -8.16
C ASP A 264 -19.28 -2.83 -6.85
N PHE A 265 -18.57 -1.80 -6.38
CA PHE A 265 -18.89 -1.11 -5.13
C PHE A 265 -20.20 -0.32 -5.18
N SER A 266 -20.76 -0.06 -6.37
CA SER A 266 -22.06 0.62 -6.48
C SER A 266 -23.22 -0.20 -5.93
N LYS A 267 -23.09 -1.53 -5.93
CA LYS A 267 -24.02 -2.45 -5.24
C LYS A 267 -24.10 -2.22 -3.73
N TYR A 268 -23.08 -1.58 -3.17
CA TYR A 268 -22.91 -1.32 -1.74
C TYR A 268 -23.00 0.17 -1.39
N GLY A 269 -23.49 1.00 -2.31
CA GLY A 269 -23.75 2.42 -2.07
C GLY A 269 -22.57 3.36 -2.27
N LEU A 270 -21.44 2.89 -2.82
CA LEU A 270 -20.30 3.74 -3.20
C LEU A 270 -20.38 4.15 -4.68
N SER A 271 -19.55 5.12 -5.09
CA SER A 271 -19.44 5.47 -6.51
C SER A 271 -18.96 4.28 -7.36
N TYR A 272 -19.39 4.25 -8.62
CA TYR A 272 -18.93 3.24 -9.57
C TYR A 272 -17.45 3.44 -9.92
N GLU A 273 -16.68 2.36 -9.79
CA GLU A 273 -15.29 2.23 -10.20
C GLU A 273 -15.20 1.12 -11.25
N PRO A 274 -14.52 1.31 -12.40
CA PRO A 274 -14.49 0.31 -13.46
C PRO A 274 -13.97 -1.03 -12.97
N THR A 275 -14.74 -2.09 -13.21
CA THR A 275 -14.31 -3.45 -12.89
C THR A 275 -13.58 -4.08 -14.07
N VAL A 276 -12.58 -4.91 -13.78
CA VAL A 276 -11.81 -5.63 -14.81
C VAL A 276 -12.74 -6.46 -15.71
N GLN A 277 -13.75 -7.11 -15.11
CA GLN A 277 -14.74 -7.92 -15.82
C GLN A 277 -15.59 -7.07 -16.78
N ALA A 278 -15.95 -5.85 -16.38
CA ALA A 278 -16.75 -4.97 -17.22
C ALA A 278 -15.94 -4.55 -18.46
N SER A 279 -14.67 -4.19 -18.30
CA SER A 279 -13.80 -3.83 -19.42
C SER A 279 -13.62 -4.97 -20.42
N ILE A 280 -13.35 -6.19 -19.95
CA ILE A 280 -13.25 -7.37 -20.82
C ILE A 280 -14.56 -7.63 -21.57
N LYS A 281 -15.72 -7.56 -20.89
CA LYS A 281 -17.03 -7.73 -21.53
C LYS A 281 -17.34 -6.68 -22.60
N LYS A 282 -16.78 -5.47 -22.48
CA LYS A 282 -16.94 -4.38 -23.45
C LYS A 282 -16.06 -4.53 -24.69
N GLY A 283 -15.25 -5.59 -24.77
CA GLY A 283 -14.45 -5.93 -25.94
C GLY A 283 -13.01 -5.42 -25.91
N ILE A 284 -12.53 -4.93 -24.77
CA ILE A 284 -11.14 -4.49 -24.62
C ILE A 284 -10.19 -5.69 -24.75
N ASP A 285 -9.17 -5.54 -25.58
CA ASP A 285 -8.24 -6.63 -25.88
C ASP A 285 -7.30 -6.95 -24.71
N ILE A 286 -6.87 -5.91 -23.99
CA ILE A 286 -5.86 -5.99 -22.93
C ILE A 286 -6.25 -5.03 -21.81
N VAL A 287 -6.32 -5.52 -20.58
CA VAL A 287 -6.58 -4.75 -19.38
C VAL A 287 -5.42 -4.91 -18.40
N THR A 288 -4.90 -3.80 -17.89
CA THR A 288 -3.83 -3.78 -16.87
C THR A 288 -4.30 -3.14 -15.57
N PHE A 289 -3.88 -3.69 -14.43
CA PHE A 289 -4.23 -3.17 -13.11
C PHE A 289 -3.28 -3.59 -11.99
N SER A 290 -3.36 -2.89 -10.85
CA SER A 290 -2.55 -3.15 -9.65
C SER A 290 -3.18 -4.22 -8.74
N GLY A 291 -2.36 -5.07 -8.14
CA GLY A 291 -2.79 -6.08 -7.15
C GLY A 291 -2.97 -5.55 -5.72
N ASP A 292 -2.32 -4.44 -5.36
CA ASP A 292 -2.26 -3.89 -4.00
C ASP A 292 -3.13 -2.65 -3.79
N LYS A 293 -4.13 -2.47 -4.64
CA LYS A 293 -5.15 -1.41 -4.52
C LYS A 293 -6.50 -2.04 -4.16
N MET A 294 -7.53 -1.90 -5.00
CA MET A 294 -8.88 -2.39 -4.71
C MET A 294 -8.99 -3.92 -4.69
N LEU A 295 -8.02 -4.61 -5.31
CA LEU A 295 -7.91 -6.07 -5.21
C LEU A 295 -7.55 -6.55 -3.78
N GLY A 296 -6.97 -5.68 -2.94
CA GLY A 296 -6.60 -6.05 -1.57
C GLY A 296 -5.52 -7.16 -1.46
N GLY A 297 -4.71 -7.32 -2.51
CA GLY A 297 -3.63 -8.29 -2.58
C GLY A 297 -2.23 -7.68 -2.39
N PRO A 298 -1.17 -8.43 -2.72
CA PRO A 298 0.20 -7.93 -2.72
C PRO A 298 0.46 -7.02 -3.92
N GLN A 299 1.61 -6.33 -3.93
CA GLN A 299 2.05 -5.61 -5.11
C GLN A 299 2.18 -6.57 -6.29
N ALA A 300 1.47 -6.27 -7.37
CA ALA A 300 1.50 -7.01 -8.62
C ALA A 300 0.99 -6.11 -9.75
N GLY A 301 1.47 -6.35 -10.97
CA GLY A 301 0.87 -5.83 -12.20
C GLY A 301 0.20 -6.98 -12.92
N ILE A 302 -1.12 -6.93 -13.03
CA ILE A 302 -1.90 -8.00 -13.61
C ILE A 302 -2.36 -7.55 -14.99
N ILE A 303 -2.08 -8.39 -15.99
CA ILE A 303 -2.45 -8.20 -17.39
C ILE A 303 -3.43 -9.31 -17.75
N VAL A 304 -4.61 -8.95 -18.21
CA VAL A 304 -5.63 -9.91 -18.67
C VAL A 304 -6.15 -9.49 -20.03
N GLY A 305 -6.54 -10.44 -20.87
CA GLY A 305 -7.05 -10.10 -22.19
C GLY A 305 -7.10 -11.27 -23.16
N LYS A 306 -7.04 -10.95 -24.46
CA LYS A 306 -6.98 -11.93 -25.55
C LYS A 306 -5.67 -12.71 -25.50
N LYS A 307 -5.77 -14.02 -25.71
CA LYS A 307 -4.65 -14.96 -25.58
C LYS A 307 -3.48 -14.60 -26.48
N LYS A 308 -3.75 -14.17 -27.72
CA LYS A 308 -2.71 -13.81 -28.70
C LYS A 308 -1.72 -12.77 -28.16
N TYR A 309 -2.22 -11.72 -27.50
CA TYR A 309 -1.37 -10.63 -26.99
C TYR A 309 -0.64 -11.03 -25.70
N ILE A 310 -1.33 -11.77 -24.82
CA ILE A 310 -0.70 -12.27 -23.58
C ILE A 310 0.44 -13.26 -23.91
N ASP A 311 0.26 -14.12 -24.91
CA ASP A 311 1.30 -15.06 -25.37
C ASP A 311 2.52 -14.33 -25.98
N GLU A 312 2.30 -13.22 -26.69
CA GLU A 312 3.39 -12.37 -27.18
C GLU A 312 4.16 -11.74 -26.02
N MET A 313 3.46 -11.20 -25.02
CA MET A 313 4.09 -10.63 -23.82
C MET A 313 4.89 -11.69 -23.04
N LYS A 314 4.37 -12.92 -22.92
CA LYS A 314 5.10 -14.03 -22.28
C LYS A 314 6.43 -14.35 -22.97
N LYS A 315 6.56 -14.10 -24.29
CA LYS A 315 7.79 -14.30 -25.07
C LYS A 315 8.76 -13.11 -25.02
N ASN A 316 8.28 -11.93 -24.62
CA ASN A 316 9.09 -10.73 -24.51
C ASN A 316 10.15 -10.89 -23.39
N GLN A 317 11.42 -10.59 -23.69
CA GLN A 317 12.52 -10.70 -22.72
C GLN A 317 12.35 -9.79 -21.50
N LEU A 318 11.65 -8.65 -21.63
CA LEU A 318 11.32 -7.81 -20.48
C LEU A 318 10.51 -8.56 -19.42
N THR A 319 9.69 -9.54 -19.80
CA THR A 319 8.95 -10.39 -18.85
C THR A 319 9.88 -11.08 -17.86
N ARG A 320 11.11 -11.42 -18.26
CA ARG A 320 12.09 -12.01 -17.35
C ARG A 320 12.62 -11.01 -16.31
N ALA A 321 12.79 -9.75 -16.70
CA ALA A 321 13.25 -8.68 -15.82
C ALA A 321 12.13 -8.20 -14.88
N LEU A 322 10.89 -8.19 -15.36
CA LEU A 322 9.69 -7.73 -14.64
C LEU A 322 8.95 -8.84 -13.90
N ARG A 323 9.53 -10.04 -13.89
CA ARG A 323 8.91 -11.25 -13.36
C ARG A 323 8.54 -11.10 -11.88
N ILE A 324 7.31 -11.49 -11.55
CA ILE A 324 6.83 -11.56 -10.17
C ILE A 324 7.67 -12.55 -9.33
N ASP A 325 7.93 -12.23 -8.07
CA ASP A 325 8.69 -13.09 -7.16
C ASP A 325 7.81 -14.18 -6.51
N LYS A 326 8.44 -15.10 -5.77
CA LYS A 326 7.75 -16.25 -5.15
C LYS A 326 6.72 -15.80 -4.11
N MET A 327 7.08 -14.84 -3.25
CA MET A 327 6.24 -14.42 -2.14
C MET A 327 5.00 -13.68 -2.65
N THR A 328 5.18 -12.73 -3.56
CA THR A 328 4.05 -12.00 -4.15
C THR A 328 3.13 -12.91 -4.97
N LEU A 329 3.66 -13.88 -5.71
CA LEU A 329 2.85 -14.87 -6.43
C LEU A 329 1.95 -15.68 -5.47
N SER A 330 2.51 -16.20 -4.38
CA SER A 330 1.77 -17.01 -3.42
C SER A 330 0.77 -16.20 -2.58
N ALA A 331 1.12 -14.95 -2.23
CA ALA A 331 0.16 -14.03 -1.63
C ALA A 331 -1.00 -13.73 -2.57
N LEU A 332 -0.72 -13.49 -3.86
CA LEU A 332 -1.74 -13.19 -4.85
C LEU A 332 -2.69 -14.37 -5.05
N GLU A 333 -2.17 -15.60 -5.13
CA GLU A 333 -2.99 -16.81 -5.19
C GLU A 333 -3.93 -16.92 -3.98
N GLY A 334 -3.42 -16.70 -2.76
CA GLY A 334 -4.22 -16.71 -1.53
C GLY A 334 -5.30 -15.64 -1.50
N THR A 335 -5.00 -14.43 -2.00
CA THR A 335 -5.99 -13.35 -2.14
C THR A 335 -7.07 -13.72 -3.16
N LEU A 336 -6.68 -14.17 -4.36
CA LEU A 336 -7.61 -14.48 -5.45
C LEU A 336 -8.54 -15.66 -5.11
N LYS A 337 -8.12 -16.59 -4.26
CA LYS A 337 -9.00 -17.68 -3.77
C LYS A 337 -10.21 -17.14 -3.01
N MET A 338 -10.09 -16.02 -2.30
CA MET A 338 -11.22 -15.41 -1.59
C MET A 338 -12.27 -14.86 -2.56
N TYR A 339 -11.85 -14.39 -3.74
CA TYR A 339 -12.75 -13.85 -4.78
C TYR A 339 -13.64 -14.90 -5.46
N GLN A 340 -13.51 -16.18 -5.12
CA GLN A 340 -14.44 -17.21 -5.61
C GLN A 340 -15.86 -17.01 -5.06
N ASP A 341 -16.00 -16.31 -3.93
CA ASP A 341 -17.26 -15.88 -3.35
C ASP A 341 -17.15 -14.38 -2.97
N GLU A 342 -18.07 -13.55 -3.47
CA GLU A 342 -18.04 -12.09 -3.28
C GLU A 342 -18.16 -11.73 -1.79
N ASN A 343 -19.01 -12.42 -1.01
CA ASN A 343 -19.17 -12.15 0.42
C ASN A 343 -17.93 -12.57 1.21
N LEU A 344 -17.35 -13.73 0.88
CA LEU A 344 -16.11 -14.20 1.49
C LEU A 344 -14.95 -13.22 1.23
N ALA A 345 -14.83 -12.71 0.00
CA ALA A 345 -13.83 -11.70 -0.35
C ALA A 345 -13.99 -10.44 0.50
N ILE A 346 -15.21 -9.92 0.62
CA ILE A 346 -15.52 -8.72 1.40
C ILE A 346 -15.22 -8.93 2.89
N GLU A 347 -15.49 -10.12 3.43
CA GLU A 347 -15.23 -10.44 4.82
C GLU A 347 -13.73 -10.64 5.12
N GLN A 348 -13.03 -11.40 4.28
CA GLN A 348 -11.68 -11.91 4.58
C GLN A 348 -10.55 -11.04 4.04
N ILE A 349 -10.78 -10.24 3.00
CA ILE A 349 -9.79 -9.31 2.46
C ILE A 349 -9.91 -7.99 3.25
N PRO A 350 -8.93 -7.64 4.10
CA PRO A 350 -9.08 -6.52 5.02
C PRO A 350 -9.33 -5.17 4.32
N THR A 351 -8.71 -4.95 3.16
CA THR A 351 -8.95 -3.73 2.37
C THR A 351 -10.41 -3.62 1.95
N LEU A 352 -11.01 -4.69 1.43
CA LEU A 352 -12.42 -4.71 1.04
C LEU A 352 -13.34 -4.56 2.25
N HIS A 353 -13.03 -5.27 3.34
CA HIS A 353 -13.78 -5.17 4.59
C HIS A 353 -13.81 -3.74 5.12
N MET A 354 -12.67 -3.04 5.11
CA MET A 354 -12.60 -1.63 5.52
C MET A 354 -13.44 -0.73 4.60
N ILE A 355 -13.39 -0.94 3.28
CA ILE A 355 -14.15 -0.13 2.31
C ILE A 355 -15.66 -0.31 2.51
N LEU A 356 -16.11 -1.56 2.67
CA LEU A 356 -17.53 -1.92 2.61
C LEU A 356 -18.18 -2.14 3.98
N SER A 357 -17.43 -1.97 5.06
CA SER A 357 -17.99 -2.08 6.42
C SER A 357 -18.94 -0.93 6.74
N ASP A 358 -20.09 -1.32 7.30
CA ASP A 358 -21.16 -0.43 7.75
C ASP A 358 -20.68 0.51 8.88
N GLU A 359 -21.13 1.76 8.86
CA GLU A 359 -20.71 2.78 9.83
C GLU A 359 -21.09 2.45 11.28
N ASN A 360 -22.17 1.69 11.50
CA ASN A 360 -22.63 1.31 12.85
C ASN A 360 -21.65 0.33 13.52
N ILE A 361 -20.86 -0.42 12.75
CA ILE A 361 -19.76 -1.22 13.29
C ILE A 361 -18.71 -0.29 13.91
N HIS A 362 -18.36 0.78 13.20
CA HIS A 362 -17.36 1.74 13.65
C HIS A 362 -17.86 2.59 14.82
N GLU A 363 -19.16 2.89 14.88
CA GLU A 363 -19.78 3.56 16.03
C GLU A 363 -19.56 2.77 17.33
N LYS A 364 -19.95 1.50 17.35
CA LYS A 364 -19.81 0.62 18.52
C LYS A 364 -18.36 0.51 18.96
N ARG A 365 -17.44 0.41 17.99
CA ARG A 365 -16.00 0.33 18.22
C ARG A 365 -15.43 1.65 18.75
N ALA A 366 -15.94 2.79 18.28
CA ALA A 366 -15.53 4.12 18.76
C ALA A 366 -15.93 4.33 20.22
N TYR A 367 -17.16 3.95 20.61
CA TYR A 367 -17.58 4.00 22.00
C TYR A 367 -16.80 3.02 22.89
N LYS A 368 -16.49 1.82 22.40
CA LYS A 368 -15.63 0.87 23.12
C LYS A 368 -14.25 1.47 23.42
N LEU A 369 -13.59 2.06 22.42
CA LEU A 369 -12.29 2.74 22.60
C LEU A 369 -12.41 3.95 23.54
N LEU A 370 -13.47 4.76 23.39
CA LEU A 370 -13.72 5.91 24.27
C LEU A 370 -13.82 5.50 25.74
N GLU A 371 -14.55 4.43 26.04
CA GLU A 371 -14.71 3.94 27.41
C GLU A 371 -13.41 3.36 27.99
N MET A 372 -12.56 2.76 27.16
CA MET A 372 -11.21 2.36 27.59
C MET A 372 -10.34 3.58 27.92
N LEU A 373 -10.36 4.61 27.06
CA LEU A 373 -9.59 5.84 27.27
C LEU A 373 -10.05 6.61 28.52
N LYS A 374 -11.35 6.74 28.76
CA LYS A 374 -11.88 7.45 29.94
C LYS A 374 -11.51 6.80 31.27
N LYS A 375 -11.25 5.49 31.28
CA LYS A 375 -10.85 4.77 32.51
C LYS A 375 -9.40 5.07 32.91
N GLU A 376 -8.54 5.27 31.92
CA GLU A 376 -7.10 5.39 32.13
C GLU A 376 -6.59 6.83 32.08
N LEU A 377 -7.30 7.72 31.38
CA LEU A 377 -6.90 9.12 31.18
C LEU A 377 -7.59 10.04 32.20
N ASP A 378 -6.84 11.03 32.68
CA ASP A 378 -7.33 12.01 33.64
C ASP A 378 -8.15 13.15 32.99
N SER A 379 -8.58 14.11 33.82
CA SER A 379 -9.37 15.27 33.39
C SER A 379 -8.67 16.23 32.42
N SER A 380 -7.35 16.09 32.19
CA SER A 380 -6.62 16.90 31.22
C SER A 380 -6.98 16.56 29.77
N TRP A 381 -7.60 15.39 29.56
CA TRP A 381 -8.03 14.85 28.27
C TRP A 381 -9.53 15.11 28.01
N LYS A 382 -9.83 15.72 26.87
CA LYS A 382 -11.19 15.87 26.34
C LYS A 382 -11.37 14.87 25.20
N LEU A 383 -12.28 13.93 25.41
CA LEU A 383 -12.54 12.81 24.50
C LEU A 383 -14.00 12.85 24.06
N LYS A 384 -14.26 12.69 22.76
CA LYS A 384 -15.63 12.55 22.23
C LYS A 384 -15.65 11.61 21.03
N VAL A 385 -16.75 10.89 20.86
CA VAL A 385 -17.07 10.19 19.61
C VAL A 385 -17.83 11.16 18.72
N ASP A 386 -17.53 11.16 17.43
CA ASP A 386 -18.19 12.02 16.44
C ASP A 386 -18.29 11.31 15.09
N ARG A 387 -19.19 11.78 14.23
CA ARG A 387 -19.29 11.35 12.85
C ARG A 387 -18.25 12.08 12.00
N ASP A 388 -17.69 11.38 11.03
CA ASP A 388 -16.74 11.95 10.07
C ASP A 388 -16.73 11.11 8.78
N TYR A 389 -15.76 11.34 7.91
CA TYR A 389 -15.54 10.55 6.71
C TYR A 389 -14.14 9.92 6.69
N SER A 390 -14.09 8.66 6.30
CA SER A 390 -12.90 7.95 5.84
C SER A 390 -12.70 8.18 4.34
N MET A 391 -11.48 7.98 3.86
CA MET A 391 -11.15 8.03 2.43
C MET A 391 -10.72 6.65 1.97
N VAL A 392 -11.17 6.21 0.80
CA VAL A 392 -10.67 4.96 0.21
C VAL A 392 -9.17 5.06 -0.05
N GLY A 393 -8.72 6.20 -0.59
CA GLY A 393 -7.32 6.50 -0.80
C GLY A 393 -7.08 7.16 -2.15
N GLY A 394 -6.09 8.05 -2.22
CA GLY A 394 -5.85 8.88 -3.40
C GLY A 394 -5.37 8.13 -4.65
N GLY A 395 -5.06 6.83 -4.55
CA GLY A 395 -4.56 6.04 -5.69
C GLY A 395 -5.63 5.27 -6.49
N SER A 396 -6.90 5.34 -6.09
CA SER A 396 -8.01 4.61 -6.74
C SER A 396 -9.31 5.42 -6.81
N MET A 397 -9.84 5.88 -5.67
CA MET A 397 -11.09 6.65 -5.59
C MET A 397 -10.85 7.92 -4.76
N PRO A 398 -10.27 8.98 -5.34
CA PRO A 398 -9.71 10.12 -4.60
C PRO A 398 -10.77 11.00 -3.90
N GLU A 399 -12.01 11.02 -4.41
CA GLU A 399 -13.11 11.84 -3.88
C GLU A 399 -14.11 11.03 -3.05
N GLU A 400 -13.96 9.70 -3.00
CA GLU A 400 -14.91 8.82 -2.32
C GLU A 400 -14.78 8.96 -0.80
N LYS A 401 -15.84 9.48 -0.20
CA LYS A 401 -15.99 9.65 1.25
C LYS A 401 -16.92 8.58 1.79
N ILE A 402 -16.41 7.80 2.75
CA ILE A 402 -17.20 6.76 3.42
C ILE A 402 -17.50 7.24 4.83
N SER A 403 -18.78 7.36 5.19
CA SER A 403 -19.21 7.76 6.54
C SER A 403 -18.60 6.85 7.59
N THR A 404 -18.07 7.41 8.68
CA THR A 404 -17.39 6.66 9.74
C THR A 404 -17.62 7.33 11.09
N TYR A 405 -17.22 6.64 12.15
CA TYR A 405 -17.11 7.21 13.49
C TYR A 405 -15.66 7.30 13.91
N VAL A 406 -15.34 8.40 14.58
CA VAL A 406 -13.99 8.73 15.03
C VAL A 406 -14.00 9.03 16.52
N VAL A 407 -12.87 8.80 17.18
CA VAL A 407 -12.60 9.37 18.50
C VAL A 407 -11.79 10.65 18.29
N LYS A 408 -12.35 11.78 18.72
CA LYS A 408 -11.68 13.08 18.74
C LYS A 408 -11.06 13.32 20.11
N ILE A 409 -9.78 13.68 20.12
CA ILE A 409 -8.97 13.79 21.32
C ILE A 409 -8.33 15.17 21.37
N LYS A 410 -8.46 15.83 22.51
CA LYS A 410 -7.76 17.08 22.84
C LYS A 410 -7.15 16.97 24.22
N ASN A 411 -5.96 17.51 24.40
CA ASN A 411 -5.30 17.61 25.70
C ASN A 411 -5.12 19.09 26.07
N SER A 412 -5.18 19.40 27.36
CA SER A 412 -5.04 20.77 27.87
C SER A 412 -3.58 21.22 28.00
N ILE A 413 -2.64 20.28 28.07
CA ILE A 413 -1.19 20.51 28.21
C ILE A 413 -0.51 20.48 26.84
N TYR A 414 -0.79 19.46 26.03
CA TYR A 414 -0.13 19.24 24.74
C TYR A 414 -0.98 19.68 23.54
N LYS A 415 -0.35 20.38 22.60
CA LYS A 415 -0.97 20.68 21.31
C LYS A 415 -1.08 19.40 20.45
N PRO A 416 -2.10 19.28 19.58
CA PRO A 416 -2.28 18.12 18.70
C PRO A 416 -1.03 17.73 17.89
N ILE A 417 -0.27 18.72 17.41
CA ILE A 417 0.97 18.47 16.64
C ILE A 417 2.09 17.85 17.50
N GLN A 418 2.14 18.17 18.79
CA GLN A 418 3.11 17.57 19.71
C GLN A 418 2.74 16.13 19.99
N LEU A 419 1.46 15.88 20.27
CA LEU A 419 0.93 14.53 20.47
C LEU A 419 1.08 13.66 19.22
N GLU A 420 0.85 14.18 18.02
CA GLU A 420 1.14 13.46 16.76
C GLU A 420 2.60 13.01 16.71
N GLY A 421 3.52 13.94 16.99
CA GLY A 421 4.96 13.63 16.98
C GLY A 421 5.36 12.61 18.05
N MET A 422 4.64 12.57 19.18
CA MET A 422 4.82 11.57 20.23
C MET A 422 4.24 10.21 19.83
N LEU A 423 3.01 10.16 19.31
CA LEU A 423 2.34 8.95 18.86
C LEU A 423 3.08 8.25 17.72
N ARG A 424 3.68 9.02 16.81
CA ARG A 424 4.54 8.49 15.74
C ARG A 424 5.87 7.93 16.23
N LYS A 425 6.28 8.25 17.47
CA LYS A 425 7.44 7.67 18.16
C LYS A 425 7.05 6.52 19.12
N ASN A 426 5.76 6.23 19.26
CA ASN A 426 5.28 5.08 20.02
C ASN A 426 5.78 3.76 19.39
N GLU A 427 5.75 2.67 20.15
CA GLU A 427 6.10 1.33 19.67
C GLU A 427 4.93 0.37 19.88
N PRO A 428 4.15 0.01 18.82
CA PRO A 428 4.27 0.48 17.44
C PRO A 428 3.83 1.94 17.24
N PRO A 429 4.33 2.64 16.20
CA PRO A 429 3.90 3.99 15.87
C PRO A 429 2.40 4.06 15.57
N ILE A 430 1.74 5.10 16.06
CA ILE A 430 0.31 5.38 15.79
C ILE A 430 0.24 6.61 14.90
N ILE A 431 -0.32 6.43 13.69
CA ILE A 431 -0.45 7.50 12.69
C ILE A 431 -1.87 8.01 12.71
N ILE A 432 -2.05 9.26 13.12
CA ILE A 432 -3.35 9.93 13.26
C ILE A 432 -3.50 11.04 12.22
N ARG A 433 -4.70 11.62 12.11
CA ARG A 433 -4.90 12.89 11.41
C ARG A 433 -5.24 14.00 12.41
N ILE A 434 -4.81 15.22 12.11
CA ILE A 434 -5.15 16.43 12.89
C ILE A 434 -6.15 17.23 12.06
N SER A 435 -7.25 17.69 12.69
CA SER A 435 -8.18 18.63 12.07
C SER A 435 -8.79 19.54 13.13
N ARG A 436 -8.94 20.83 12.81
CA ARG A 436 -9.52 21.85 13.69
C ARG A 436 -8.95 21.83 15.13
N ASP A 437 -7.63 21.65 15.25
CA ASP A 437 -6.92 21.59 16.54
C ASP A 437 -7.38 20.43 17.47
N GLU A 438 -7.77 19.31 16.87
CA GLU A 438 -8.06 18.03 17.54
C GLU A 438 -7.32 16.88 16.82
N ILE A 439 -6.91 15.87 17.58
CA ILE A 439 -6.50 14.58 17.02
C ILE A 439 -7.77 13.82 16.64
N ILE A 440 -7.75 13.18 15.48
CA ILE A 440 -8.82 12.31 15.02
C ILE A 440 -8.24 10.91 14.83
N MET A 441 -8.85 9.95 15.52
CA MET A 441 -8.60 8.52 15.34
C MET A 441 -9.81 7.88 14.67
N ASP A 442 -9.66 7.48 13.41
CA ASP A 442 -10.73 6.87 12.62
C ASP A 442 -10.76 5.35 12.82
N LEU A 443 -11.91 4.84 13.28
CA LEU A 443 -12.07 3.44 13.64
C LEU A 443 -12.09 2.51 12.44
N ARG A 444 -12.29 3.04 11.22
CA ARG A 444 -12.31 2.22 10.01
C ARG A 444 -10.99 1.49 9.77
N THR A 445 -9.86 2.14 10.07
CA THR A 445 -8.52 1.60 9.81
C THR A 445 -7.80 1.08 11.05
N ILE A 446 -8.36 1.29 12.24
CA ILE A 446 -7.84 0.74 13.50
C ILE A 446 -8.39 -0.67 13.69
N TYR A 447 -7.59 -1.62 14.17
CA TYR A 447 -8.10 -2.94 14.60
C TYR A 447 -8.38 -2.96 16.10
N ASP A 448 -9.36 -3.77 16.52
CA ASP A 448 -9.69 -3.94 17.95
C ASP A 448 -8.51 -4.39 18.80
N LYS A 449 -7.63 -5.24 18.24
CA LYS A 449 -6.40 -5.71 18.91
C LYS A 449 -5.40 -4.59 19.21
N ASP A 450 -5.54 -3.42 18.58
CA ASP A 450 -4.64 -2.29 18.75
C ASP A 450 -5.17 -1.28 19.78
N PHE A 451 -6.37 -1.49 20.37
CA PHE A 451 -6.97 -0.55 21.32
C PHE A 451 -6.16 -0.39 22.60
N GLU A 452 -5.66 -1.48 23.19
CA GLU A 452 -4.84 -1.43 24.40
C GLU A 452 -3.56 -0.61 24.19
N ILE A 453 -2.90 -0.83 23.04
CA ILE A 453 -1.71 -0.07 22.64
C ILE A 453 -2.02 1.43 22.51
N ILE A 454 -3.18 1.79 21.93
CA ILE A 454 -3.59 3.19 21.79
C ILE A 454 -3.82 3.84 23.16
N VAL A 455 -4.45 3.12 24.09
CA VAL A 455 -4.73 3.62 25.43
C VAL A 455 -3.44 3.83 26.21
N GLU A 456 -2.53 2.86 26.19
CA GLU A 456 -1.21 2.93 26.84
C GLU A 456 -0.37 4.09 26.26
N ALA A 457 -0.35 4.24 24.94
CA ALA A 457 0.41 5.30 24.26
C ALA A 457 -0.03 6.72 24.65
N LEU A 458 -1.30 6.91 25.02
CA LEU A 458 -1.85 8.19 25.47
C LEU A 458 -1.71 8.38 26.98
N LYS A 459 -1.78 7.29 27.77
CA LYS A 459 -1.60 7.33 29.22
C LYS A 459 -0.20 7.76 29.63
N ASP A 460 0.81 7.32 28.88
CA ASP A 460 2.23 7.62 29.13
C ASP A 460 2.65 9.04 28.70
N LYS A 461 1.72 10.02 28.69
CA LYS A 461 1.96 11.36 28.12
C LYS A 461 1.58 12.47 29.07
#